data_AF-A0A2N8M2P3-F1
#
_entry.id   AF-A0A2N8M2P3-F1
#
_cell.length_a   1.000
_cell.length_b   1.000
_cell.length_c   1.000
_cell.angle_alpha   90.00
_cell.angle_beta   90.00
_cell.angle_gamma   90.00
#
_symmetry.space_group_name_H-M   'P 1'
#
loop_
_entity.id
_entity.type
_entity.pdbx_description
1 polymer ?
#
loop_
_entity_poly.entity_id
_entity_poly.type
_entity_poly.pdbx_seq_one_letter_code
_entity_poly.pdbx_strand_id
1 'polypeptide(L)'
;MAEESYRHGLWSEAESYYQELVDENPELYQAWFRLGNIYARSGQLDAAVTMYERCLELDPEQARGWYNLSVVRARQSLQLAMQAQQRFVGSSPEAAQQFSDFRDRIASALTGNSGQGTR
;
A
#
# COMPACT_ATOMS: atom_id res chain seq x y z
N MET A 1 15.78 9.17 17.12
CA MET A 1 16.06 7.79 16.66
C MET A 1 15.00 7.33 15.67
N ALA A 2 13.84 6.78 16.05
CA ALA A 2 12.83 6.26 15.08
C ALA A 2 12.44 7.23 13.95
N GLU A 3 11.89 8.41 14.30
CA GLU A 3 11.47 9.42 13.32
C GLU A 3 12.64 10.05 12.56
N GLU A 4 13.82 10.08 13.17
CA GLU A 4 15.04 10.60 12.55
C GLU A 4 15.55 9.65 11.47
N SER A 5 15.75 8.37 11.80
CA SER A 5 16.10 7.32 10.84
C SER A 5 15.05 7.23 9.72
N TYR A 6 13.77 7.40 10.05
CA TYR A 6 12.69 7.45 9.06
C TYR A 6 12.82 8.64 8.10
N ARG A 7 13.10 9.85 8.61
CA ARG A 7 13.30 11.05 7.80
C ARG A 7 14.55 10.96 6.91
N HIS A 8 15.62 10.32 7.40
CA HIS A 8 16.85 10.10 6.64
C HIS A 8 16.77 8.90 5.68
N GLY A 9 15.67 8.15 5.73
CA GLY A 9 15.44 6.99 4.88
C GLY A 9 16.29 5.77 5.21
N LEU A 10 16.71 5.66 6.46
CA LEU A 10 17.36 4.47 7.02
C LEU A 10 16.29 3.46 7.40
N TRP A 11 15.71 2.79 6.39
CA TRP A 11 14.46 2.02 6.55
C TRP A 11 14.56 0.86 7.53
N SER A 12 15.65 0.09 7.48
CA SER A 12 15.85 -1.06 8.38
C SER A 12 16.05 -0.62 9.83
N GLU A 13 16.72 0.51 10.05
CA GLU A 13 16.91 1.06 11.39
C GLU A 13 15.60 1.66 11.93
N ALA A 14 14.89 2.41 11.09
CA ALA A 14 13.57 2.94 11.41
C ALA A 14 12.58 1.82 11.73
N GLU A 15 12.60 0.72 10.96
CA GLU A 15 11.78 -0.47 11.23
C GLU A 15 12.07 -1.02 12.63
N SER A 16 13.35 -1.23 12.95
CA SER A 16 13.77 -1.78 14.25
C SER A 16 13.26 -0.90 15.40
N TYR A 17 13.46 0.43 15.31
CA TYR A 17 12.96 1.34 16.34
C TYR A 17 11.44 1.39 16.43
N TYR A 18 10.73 1.34 15.29
CA TYR A 18 9.27 1.34 15.32
C TYR A 18 8.70 0.00 15.82
N GLN A 19 9.40 -1.11 15.61
CA GLN A 19 9.03 -2.40 16.19
C GLN A 19 9.16 -2.37 17.72
N GLU A 20 10.27 -1.87 18.25
CA GLU A 20 10.45 -1.65 19.70
C GLU A 20 9.32 -0.76 20.27
N LEU A 21 8.94 0.31 19.56
CA LEU A 21 7.87 1.20 20.00
C LEU A 21 6.49 0.51 20.08
N VAL A 22 6.15 -0.37 19.13
CA VAL A 22 4.87 -1.08 19.20
C VAL A 22 4.90 -2.22 20.22
N ASP A 23 6.08 -2.77 20.51
CA ASP A 23 6.25 -3.78 21.56
C ASP A 23 6.13 -3.15 22.96
N GLU A 24 6.70 -1.95 23.15
CA GLU A 24 6.58 -1.18 24.40
C GLU A 24 5.20 -0.53 24.57
N ASN A 25 4.63 0.01 23.50
CA ASN A 25 3.33 0.67 23.50
C ASN A 25 2.46 0.24 22.30
N PRO A 26 1.70 -0.86 22.45
CA PRO A 26 0.85 -1.40 21.39
C PRO A 26 -0.32 -0.49 20.97
N GLU A 27 -0.63 0.54 21.75
CA GLU A 27 -1.74 1.49 21.48
C GLU A 27 -1.28 2.73 20.70
N LEU A 28 0.02 2.86 20.42
CA LEU A 28 0.59 3.98 19.67
C LEU A 28 0.32 3.83 18.17
N TYR A 29 -0.84 4.31 17.69
CA TYR A 29 -1.23 4.19 16.27
C TYR A 29 -0.18 4.76 15.29
N GLN A 30 0.55 5.81 15.68
CA GLN A 30 1.56 6.44 14.83
C GLN A 30 2.71 5.49 14.49
N ALA A 31 3.09 4.61 15.43
CA ALA A 31 4.14 3.62 15.20
C ALA A 31 3.69 2.56 14.19
N TRP A 32 2.46 2.05 14.35
CA TRP A 32 1.82 1.17 13.37
C TRP A 32 1.72 1.81 11.98
N PHE A 33 1.30 3.08 11.90
CA PHE A 33 1.28 3.83 10.64
C PHE A 33 2.66 3.92 9.98
N ARG A 34 3.71 4.16 10.77
CA ARG A 34 5.09 4.27 10.28
C ARG A 34 5.65 2.92 9.81
N LEU A 35 5.39 1.82 10.52
CA LEU A 35 5.69 0.46 10.05
C LEU A 35 4.97 0.16 8.73
N GLY A 36 3.69 0.52 8.62
CA GLY A 36 2.93 0.41 7.38
C GLY A 36 3.60 1.13 6.20
N ASN A 37 4.11 2.35 6.42
CA ASN A 37 4.85 3.09 5.39
C ASN A 37 6.16 2.39 5.00
N ILE A 38 6.90 1.86 5.98
CA ILE A 38 8.16 1.16 5.76
C ILE A 38 7.93 -0.12 4.92
N TYR A 39 6.95 -0.94 5.31
CA TYR A 39 6.60 -2.16 4.58
C TYR A 39 6.04 -1.87 3.18
N ALA A 40 5.22 -0.83 3.04
CA ALA A 40 4.71 -0.43 1.73
C ALA A 40 5.87 -0.05 0.78
N ARG A 41 6.89 0.63 1.30
CA ARG A 41 8.05 1.07 0.50
C ARG A 41 9.01 -0.05 0.16
N SER A 42 9.14 -1.06 1.03
CA SER A 42 9.92 -2.28 0.74
C SER A 42 9.16 -3.30 -0.13
N GLY A 43 7.90 -3.02 -0.48
CA GLY A 43 7.07 -3.91 -1.31
C GLY A 43 6.45 -5.08 -0.55
N GLN A 44 6.60 -5.11 0.78
CA GLN A 44 5.98 -6.08 1.66
C GLN A 44 4.50 -5.70 1.90
N LEU A 45 3.69 -5.83 0.86
CA LEU A 45 2.33 -5.26 0.84
C LEU A 45 1.41 -5.86 1.91
N ASP A 46 1.51 -7.17 2.17
CA ASP A 46 0.67 -7.84 3.18
C ASP A 46 1.01 -7.38 4.60
N ALA A 47 2.31 -7.21 4.90
CA ALA A 47 2.75 -6.64 6.17
C ALA A 47 2.27 -5.19 6.30
N ALA A 48 2.37 -4.39 5.23
CA ALA A 48 1.91 -3.01 5.23
C ALA A 48 0.41 -2.90 5.53
N VAL A 49 -0.41 -3.76 4.92
CA VAL A 49 -1.85 -3.86 5.21
C VAL A 49 -2.09 -4.11 6.69
N THR A 50 -1.45 -5.13 7.26
CA THR A 50 -1.63 -5.52 8.66
C THR A 50 -1.32 -4.34 9.60
N MET A 51 -0.23 -3.61 9.33
CA MET A 51 0.15 -2.46 10.15
C MET A 51 -0.82 -1.28 10.01
N TYR A 52 -1.33 -1.01 8.80
CA TYR A 52 -2.32 0.04 8.61
C TYR A 52 -3.69 -0.33 9.19
N GLU A 53 -4.11 -1.58 9.11
CA GLU A 53 -5.33 -2.06 9.76
C GLU A 53 -5.20 -1.89 11.28
N ARG A 54 -4.06 -2.26 11.87
CA ARG A 54 -3.81 -2.02 13.29
C ARG A 54 -3.82 -0.53 13.68
N CYS A 55 -3.23 0.33 12.84
CA CYS A 55 -3.32 1.79 13.01
C CYS A 55 -4.78 2.28 13.04
N LEU A 56 -5.62 1.77 12.12
CA LEU A 56 -7.01 2.19 11.97
C LEU A 56 -7.96 1.56 12.99
N GLU A 57 -7.61 0.41 13.59
CA GLU A 57 -8.29 -0.12 14.77
C GLU A 57 -8.14 0.83 15.97
N LEU A 58 -6.97 1.45 16.12
CA LEU A 58 -6.65 2.37 17.22
C LEU A 58 -7.15 3.80 16.98
N ASP A 59 -7.06 4.28 15.73
CA ASP A 59 -7.59 5.58 15.30
C ASP A 59 -8.36 5.44 13.96
N PRO A 60 -9.67 5.13 14.01
CA PRO A 60 -10.51 4.98 12.82
C PRO A 60 -10.66 6.26 11.99
N GLU A 61 -10.40 7.44 12.57
CA GLU A 61 -10.53 8.73 11.89
C GLU A 61 -9.24 9.16 11.18
N GLN A 62 -8.19 8.34 11.23
CA GLN A 62 -6.90 8.65 10.62
C GLN A 62 -6.96 8.60 9.09
N ALA A 63 -7.31 9.74 8.46
CA ALA A 63 -7.46 9.86 7.02
C ALA A 63 -6.23 9.39 6.21
N ARG A 64 -5.01 9.64 6.72
CA ARG A 64 -3.77 9.17 6.09
C ARG A 64 -3.63 7.64 6.13
N GLY A 65 -4.11 7.00 7.19
CA GLY A 65 -4.13 5.54 7.32
C GLY A 65 -5.04 4.91 6.26
N TRP A 66 -6.26 5.43 6.11
CA TRP A 66 -7.19 4.98 5.06
C TRP A 66 -6.64 5.19 3.65
N TYR A 67 -6.07 6.37 3.38
CA TYR A 67 -5.44 6.66 2.10
C TYR A 67 -4.32 5.66 1.79
N ASN A 68 -3.36 5.47 2.69
CA ASN A 68 -2.25 4.56 2.45
C ASN A 68 -2.67 3.10 2.35
N LEU A 69 -3.65 2.66 3.15
CA LEU A 69 -4.23 1.32 3.03
C LEU A 69 -4.85 1.11 1.64
N SER A 70 -5.63 2.09 1.15
CA SER A 70 -6.23 2.01 -0.19
C SER A 70 -5.18 1.89 -1.30
N VAL A 71 -4.08 2.65 -1.20
CA VAL A 71 -2.95 2.59 -2.15
C VAL A 71 -2.30 1.21 -2.12
N VAL A 72 -2.06 0.64 -0.93
CA VAL A 72 -1.46 -0.70 -0.81
C VAL A 72 -2.39 -1.79 -1.35
N ARG A 73 -3.68 -1.75 -1.04
CA ARG A 73 -4.68 -2.68 -1.58
C ARG A 73 -4.77 -2.61 -3.10
N ALA A 74 -4.69 -1.41 -3.67
CA ALA A 74 -4.65 -1.22 -5.12
C ALA A 74 -3.38 -1.82 -5.74
N ARG A 75 -2.21 -1.68 -5.08
CA ARG A 75 -0.97 -2.34 -5.52
C ARG A 75 -1.06 -3.86 -5.48
N GLN A 76 -1.66 -4.45 -4.44
CA GLN A 76 -1.90 -5.90 -4.37
C GLN A 76 -2.78 -6.37 -5.52
N SER A 77 -3.88 -5.66 -5.78
CA SER A 77 -4.80 -5.95 -6.88
C SER A 77 -4.11 -5.90 -8.24
N LEU A 78 -3.28 -4.87 -8.46
CA LEU A 78 -2.49 -4.75 -9.68
C LEU A 78 -1.46 -5.89 -9.83
N GLN A 79 -0.76 -6.25 -8.75
CA GLN A 79 0.18 -7.36 -8.76
C GLN A 79 -0.51 -8.68 -9.13
N LEU A 80 -1.69 -8.94 -8.56
CA LEU A 80 -2.49 -10.11 -8.89
C LEU A 80 -2.94 -10.10 -10.35
N ALA A 81 -3.40 -8.96 -10.87
CA ALA A 81 -3.81 -8.82 -12.26
C ALA A 81 -2.66 -9.10 -13.23
N MET A 82 -1.46 -8.59 -12.94
CA MET A 82 -0.27 -8.85 -13.77
C MET A 82 0.15 -10.33 -13.73
N GLN A 83 0.08 -10.98 -12.58
CA GLN A 83 0.36 -12.42 -12.47
C GLN A 83 -0.66 -13.26 -13.26
N ALA A 84 -1.94 -12.91 -13.17
CA ALA A 84 -2.98 -13.57 -13.97
C ALA A 84 -2.72 -13.36 -15.46
N GLN A 85 -2.44 -12.13 -15.90
CA GLN A 85 -2.11 -11.82 -17.28
C GLN A 85 -0.94 -12.68 -17.79
N GLN A 86 0.17 -12.79 -17.05
CA GLN A 86 1.31 -13.63 -17.43
C GLN A 86 0.92 -15.10 -17.64
N ARG A 87 -0.02 -15.62 -16.84
CA ARG A 87 -0.52 -16.99 -16.96
C ARG A 87 -1.49 -17.19 -18.13
N PHE A 88 -2.24 -16.15 -18.50
CA PHE A 88 -3.34 -16.24 -19.48
C PHE A 88 -3.03 -15.65 -20.86
N VAL A 89 -1.98 -14.83 -21.01
CA VAL A 89 -1.56 -14.20 -22.30
C VAL A 89 -1.20 -15.21 -23.40
N GLY A 90 -1.02 -16.48 -23.07
CA GLY A 90 -0.91 -17.56 -24.07
C GLY A 90 -2.23 -17.97 -24.76
N SER A 91 -3.38 -17.42 -24.38
CA SER A 91 -4.69 -18.06 -24.68
C SER A 91 -5.71 -17.20 -25.44
N SER A 92 -5.74 -15.86 -25.28
CA SER A 92 -6.69 -14.99 -26.00
C SER A 92 -6.30 -13.49 -25.93
N PRO A 93 -6.33 -12.74 -27.04
CA PRO A 93 -6.14 -11.29 -27.08
C PRO A 93 -7.16 -10.49 -26.25
N GLU A 94 -8.40 -10.97 -26.15
CA GLU A 94 -9.48 -10.32 -25.40
C GLU A 94 -9.17 -10.28 -23.89
N ALA A 95 -8.65 -11.38 -23.33
CA ALA A 95 -8.25 -11.44 -21.94
C ALA A 95 -7.10 -10.47 -21.63
N ALA A 96 -6.12 -10.36 -22.54
CA ALA A 96 -5.01 -9.41 -22.41
C ALA A 96 -5.51 -7.95 -22.38
N GLN A 97 -6.50 -7.61 -23.21
CA GLN A 97 -7.11 -6.28 -23.22
C GLN A 97 -7.84 -5.98 -21.90
N GLN A 98 -8.64 -6.93 -21.38
CA GLN A 98 -9.35 -6.75 -20.11
C GLN A 98 -8.40 -6.47 -18.94
N PHE A 99 -7.24 -7.14 -18.88
CA PHE A 99 -6.24 -6.88 -17.85
C PHE A 99 -5.60 -5.49 -17.99
N SER A 100 -5.33 -5.04 -19.22
CA SER A 100 -4.83 -3.67 -19.47
C SER A 100 -5.82 -2.62 -18.97
N ASP A 101 -7.10 -2.76 -19.34
CA ASP A 101 -8.14 -1.82 -18.95
C ASP A 101 -8.30 -1.74 -17.42
N PHE A 102 -8.22 -2.89 -16.74
CA PHE A 102 -8.30 -2.96 -15.29
C PHE A 102 -7.14 -2.23 -14.60
N ARG A 103 -5.91 -2.47 -15.06
CA ARG A 103 -4.71 -1.76 -14.56
C ARG A 103 -4.86 -0.25 -14.74
N ASP A 104 -5.30 0.18 -15.92
CA ASP A 104 -5.37 1.61 -16.24
C ASP A 104 -6.44 2.32 -15.39
N ARG A 105 -7.56 1.64 -15.09
CA ARG A 105 -8.57 2.13 -14.12
C ARG A 105 -8.00 2.30 -12.72
N ILE A 106 -7.22 1.33 -12.22
CA ILE A 106 -6.56 1.44 -10.91
C ILE A 106 -5.58 2.62 -10.92
N ALA A 107 -4.75 2.74 -11.95
CA ALA A 107 -3.78 3.83 -12.06
C ALA A 107 -4.45 5.21 -12.10
N SER A 108 -5.54 5.35 -12.85
CA SER A 108 -6.35 6.58 -12.91
C SER A 108 -6.96 6.90 -11.55
N ALA A 109 -7.54 5.92 -10.86
CA ALA A 109 -8.13 6.10 -9.52
C ALA A 109 -7.09 6.54 -8.48
N LEU A 110 -5.86 6.05 -8.56
CA LEU A 110 -4.77 6.42 -7.65
C LEU A 110 -4.17 7.81 -7.94
N THR A 111 -4.17 8.23 -9.20
CA THR A 111 -3.56 9.50 -9.64
C THR A 111 -4.53 10.67 -9.67
N GLY A 112 -5.81 10.44 -9.38
CA GLY A 112 -6.84 11.49 -9.37
C GLY A 112 -7.17 12.05 -10.76
N ASN A 113 -6.64 11.45 -11.84
CA ASN A 113 -6.97 11.85 -13.19
C ASN A 113 -8.25 11.12 -13.62
N SER A 114 -9.37 11.49 -12.99
CA SER A 114 -10.69 11.25 -13.56
C SER A 114 -10.71 11.94 -14.91
N GLY A 115 -10.63 11.16 -15.99
CA GLY A 115 -10.60 11.65 -17.35
C GLY A 115 -11.62 12.77 -17.52
N GLN A 116 -11.14 13.93 -17.99
CA GLN A 116 -12.03 14.94 -18.52
C GLN A 116 -12.97 14.25 -19.50
N GLY A 117 -14.26 14.47 -19.28
CA GLY A 117 -15.30 13.87 -20.09
C GLY A 117 -15.02 14.12 -21.56
N THR A 118 -14.94 13.03 -22.32
CA THR A 118 -15.22 13.07 -23.74
C THR A 118 -16.69 13.46 -23.89
N ARG A 119 -16.92 14.75 -24.14
CA ARG A 119 -18.05 15.24 -24.92
C ARG A 119 -17.52 15.60 -26.31
#